data_AF-W6KBD4-F1
#
_entry.id   AF-W6KBD4-F1
#
_cell.length_a   1.000
_cell.length_b   1.000
_cell.length_c   1.000
_cell.angle_alpha   90.00
_cell.angle_beta   90.00
_cell.angle_gamma   90.00
#
_symmetry.space_group_name_H-M   'P 1'
#
loop_
_entity.id
_entity.type
_entity.pdbx_description
1 polymer ?
#
loop_
_entity_poly.entity_id
_entity_poly.type
_entity_poly.pdbx_seq_one_letter_code
_entity_poly.pdbx_strand_id
1 'polypeptide(L)'
;MSSLKFAEKRHLEDFLGMGSGYVLNFSDRTFQEFVFDAVNVDIYGGDYDGNGSSKAKHLRCFWEKEEDERTGRLLKALVEYGLELAEARDEDLTDQISYKKSWLAVQRLLGNRGQNDNQEITEEDFLKQIFKDIRFEKLPIESSLIPVIEQRFQETEKCFNAGANLSAVILSGSILEAVLLGLSQANPKLFNKAASAPKTRQGNAKTFDQWKLAEFVAVAHEVKALRQDVRKFSDHLRDFRNYIHPFQQMASGFTPDNHTAEICLAVLKAAICQIIEWGDSNEY
;
A
#
# COMPACT_ATOMS: atom_id res chain seq x y z
N MET A 1 25.67 17.40 0.81
CA MET A 1 24.29 16.92 0.62
C MET A 1 24.30 15.44 0.40
N SER A 2 23.44 14.73 1.13
CA SER A 2 23.34 13.29 1.01
C SER A 2 22.80 12.90 -0.36
N SER A 3 23.19 11.72 -0.82
CA SER A 3 22.74 11.08 -2.04
C SER A 3 21.40 10.36 -1.87
N LEU A 4 20.62 10.68 -0.83
CA LEU A 4 19.31 10.10 -0.58
C LEU A 4 18.36 10.36 -1.75
N LYS A 5 17.84 9.27 -2.33
CA LYS A 5 16.84 9.29 -3.39
C LYS A 5 15.46 9.62 -2.83
N PHE A 6 14.57 10.14 -3.68
CA PHE A 6 13.20 10.48 -3.30
C PHE A 6 12.43 9.31 -2.65
N ALA A 7 12.54 8.10 -3.21
CA ALA A 7 11.90 6.90 -2.68
C ALA A 7 12.43 6.53 -1.28
N GLU A 8 13.75 6.63 -1.06
CA GLU A 8 14.38 6.36 0.24
C GLU A 8 13.89 7.35 1.31
N LYS A 9 13.80 8.64 0.97
CA LYS A 9 13.24 9.67 1.86
C LYS A 9 11.81 9.33 2.27
N ARG A 10 10.97 8.84 1.35
CA ARG A 10 9.59 8.45 1.65
C ARG A 10 9.52 7.28 2.64
N HIS A 11 10.35 6.24 2.45
CA HIS A 11 10.39 5.11 3.38
C HIS A 11 10.89 5.51 4.76
N LEU A 12 11.89 6.40 4.82
CA LEU A 12 12.39 6.96 6.07
C LEU A 12 11.32 7.80 6.77
N GLU A 13 10.59 8.64 6.03
CA GLU A 13 9.50 9.44 6.62
C GLU A 13 8.36 8.58 7.17
N ASP A 14 8.02 7.49 6.48
CA ASP A 14 7.00 6.55 6.92
C ASP A 14 7.44 5.82 8.20
N PHE A 15 8.63 5.21 8.18
CA PHE A 15 9.18 4.49 9.33
C PHE A 15 9.36 5.41 10.56
N LEU A 16 9.84 6.64 10.35
CA LEU A 16 10.09 7.60 11.42
C LEU A 16 8.84 8.39 11.84
N GLY A 17 7.68 8.15 11.23
CA GLY A 17 6.42 8.81 11.59
C GLY A 17 6.42 10.33 11.34
N MET A 18 7.03 10.79 10.24
CA MET A 18 7.33 12.21 9.99
C MET A 18 6.22 13.02 9.31
N GLY A 19 5.10 12.39 8.93
CA GLY A 19 4.02 13.04 8.18
C GLY A 19 3.36 14.22 8.91
N SER A 20 3.34 14.21 10.25
CA SER A 20 2.75 15.25 11.10
C SER A 20 3.77 16.24 11.68
N GLY A 21 5.04 16.15 11.28
CA GLY A 21 6.12 17.00 11.80
C GLY A 21 6.91 16.42 12.98
N TYR A 22 6.50 15.26 13.49
CA TYR A 22 7.19 14.51 14.54
C TYR A 22 8.33 13.67 13.97
N VAL A 23 9.18 13.13 14.86
CA VAL A 23 10.17 12.10 14.53
C VAL A 23 10.11 11.11 15.67
N LEU A 24 9.62 9.90 15.40
CA LEU A 24 9.34 8.87 16.40
C LEU A 24 8.60 9.45 17.62
N ASN A 25 9.00 9.06 18.84
CA ASN A 25 8.42 9.56 20.09
C ASN A 25 9.21 10.75 20.69
N PHE A 26 10.11 11.40 19.95
CA PHE A 26 10.97 12.43 20.51
C PHE A 26 10.24 13.76 20.82
N SER A 27 10.56 14.35 21.96
CA SER A 27 10.41 15.78 22.21
C SER A 27 11.53 16.57 21.50
N ASP A 28 11.39 17.88 21.34
CA ASP A 28 12.43 18.71 20.69
C ASP A 28 13.76 18.65 21.47
N ARG A 29 13.70 18.69 22.81
CA ARG A 29 14.89 18.55 23.68
C ARG A 29 15.59 17.19 23.48
N THR A 30 14.83 16.09 23.55
CA THR A 30 15.41 14.75 23.41
C THR A 30 15.88 14.47 21.98
N PHE A 31 15.24 15.07 20.98
CA PHE A 31 15.67 14.98 19.59
C PHE A 31 17.02 15.68 19.38
N GLN A 32 17.19 16.88 19.95
CA GLN A 32 18.46 17.59 19.98
C GLN A 32 19.56 16.76 20.63
N GLU A 33 19.32 16.26 21.85
CA GLU A 33 20.28 15.43 22.59
C GLU A 33 20.68 14.19 21.78
N PHE A 34 19.71 13.52 21.16
CA PHE A 34 19.93 12.35 20.31
C PHE A 34 20.79 12.66 19.08
N VAL A 35 20.47 13.74 18.34
CA VAL A 35 21.24 14.13 17.15
C VAL A 35 22.66 14.54 17.55
N PHE A 36 22.81 15.26 18.65
CA PHE A 36 24.11 15.66 19.16
C PHE A 36 24.96 14.45 19.57
N ASP A 37 24.40 13.46 20.25
CA ASP A 37 25.12 12.23 20.61
C ASP A 37 25.51 11.40 19.36
N ALA A 38 24.58 11.25 18.41
CA ALA A 38 24.80 10.42 17.23
C ALA A 38 25.84 10.99 16.25
N VAL A 39 25.84 12.31 16.05
CA VAL A 39 26.63 12.96 14.98
C VAL A 39 27.29 14.28 15.36
N ASN A 40 27.21 14.69 16.63
CA ASN A 40 27.79 15.93 17.16
C ASN A 40 27.33 17.19 16.41
N VAL A 41 26.01 17.27 16.15
CA VAL A 41 25.37 18.40 15.48
C VAL A 41 24.30 19.02 16.36
N ASP A 42 24.28 20.34 16.41
CA ASP A 42 23.18 21.12 16.97
C ASP A 42 22.07 21.28 15.92
N ILE A 43 21.05 20.42 15.97
CA ILE A 43 19.99 20.39 14.94
C ILE A 43 19.10 21.63 14.98
N TYR A 44 19.10 22.38 16.09
CA TYR A 44 18.36 23.63 16.27
C TYR A 44 19.27 24.86 16.32
N GLY A 45 20.55 24.74 15.95
CA GLY A 45 21.53 25.84 15.94
C GLY A 45 21.30 26.90 14.85
N GLY A 46 20.17 26.86 14.13
CA GLY A 46 19.82 27.76 13.03
C GLY A 46 20.22 27.25 11.65
N ASP A 47 21.24 26.39 11.56
CA ASP A 47 21.73 25.85 10.28
C ASP A 47 20.73 24.93 9.58
N TYR A 48 19.69 24.43 10.26
CA TYR A 48 18.71 23.49 9.69
C TYR A 48 17.27 24.03 9.63
N ASP A 49 17.08 25.34 9.81
CA ASP A 49 15.77 26.00 9.85
C ASP A 49 15.12 26.16 8.47
N GLY A 50 15.84 25.85 7.39
CA GLY A 50 15.45 26.17 6.00
C GLY A 50 14.09 25.60 5.56
N ASN A 51 13.65 24.49 6.18
CA ASN A 51 12.39 23.84 5.86
C ASN A 51 11.27 24.16 6.89
N GLY A 52 11.54 25.00 7.88
CA GLY A 52 10.66 25.44 8.96
C GLY A 52 10.94 24.77 10.32
N SER A 53 10.09 25.03 11.32
CA SER A 53 10.46 24.85 12.73
C SER A 53 10.18 23.47 13.38
N SER A 54 9.56 22.50 12.70
CA SER A 54 9.29 21.18 13.30
C SER A 54 10.51 20.26 13.27
N LYS A 55 10.61 19.26 14.16
CA LYS A 55 11.67 18.21 14.13
C LYS A 55 11.85 17.59 12.75
N ALA A 56 10.76 17.16 12.12
CA ALA A 56 10.84 16.52 10.81
C ALA A 56 11.38 17.46 9.73
N LYS A 57 11.11 18.77 9.84
CA LYS A 57 11.61 19.78 8.89
C LYS A 57 13.11 20.01 9.06
N HIS A 58 13.59 20.08 10.30
CA HIS A 58 15.03 20.14 10.56
C HIS A 58 15.75 18.88 10.08
N LEU A 59 15.18 17.68 10.32
CA LEU A 59 15.74 16.43 9.84
C LEU A 59 15.80 16.36 8.30
N ARG A 60 14.76 16.84 7.60
CA ARG A 60 14.80 16.97 6.13
C ARG A 60 15.88 17.93 5.66
N CYS A 61 16.03 19.08 6.33
CA CYS A 61 17.09 20.04 6.01
C CYS A 61 18.48 19.44 6.26
N PHE A 62 18.63 18.64 7.30
CA PHE A 62 19.87 17.90 7.58
C PHE A 62 20.21 16.93 6.45
N TRP A 63 19.24 16.17 5.93
CA TRP A 63 19.44 15.30 4.75
C TRP A 63 19.93 16.08 3.51
N GLU A 64 19.47 17.32 3.36
CA GLU A 64 19.83 18.20 2.24
C GLU A 64 21.19 18.87 2.42
N LYS A 65 21.68 19.05 3.64
CA LYS A 65 22.93 19.78 3.89
C LYS A 65 24.12 18.86 4.11
N GLU A 66 23.95 17.82 4.91
CA GLU A 66 25.05 16.95 5.35
C GLU A 66 25.52 15.96 4.28
N GLU A 67 26.66 15.34 4.48
CA GLU A 67 27.21 14.28 3.62
C GLU A 67 26.65 12.90 3.95
N ASP A 68 26.88 11.92 3.07
CA ASP A 68 26.34 10.56 3.18
C ASP A 68 26.74 9.88 4.49
N GLU A 69 28.01 9.96 4.86
CA GLU A 69 28.50 9.29 6.06
C GLU A 69 27.81 9.82 7.33
N ARG A 70 27.73 11.13 7.49
CA ARG A 70 27.09 11.76 8.64
C ARG A 70 25.57 11.51 8.62
N THR A 71 24.94 11.61 7.46
CA THR A 71 23.51 11.30 7.28
C THR A 71 23.19 9.86 7.61
N GLY A 72 24.00 8.93 7.12
CA GLY A 72 23.88 7.50 7.36
C GLY A 72 24.02 7.16 8.84
N ARG A 73 24.98 7.79 9.56
CA ARG A 73 25.16 7.57 11.00
C ARG A 73 23.94 7.99 11.80
N LEU A 74 23.40 9.19 11.55
CA LEU A 74 22.20 9.65 12.24
C LEU A 74 20.99 8.77 11.93
N LEU A 75 20.77 8.45 10.66
CA LEU A 75 19.64 7.61 10.25
C LEU A 75 19.76 6.19 10.80
N LYS A 76 20.97 5.63 10.89
CA LYS A 76 21.20 4.34 11.54
C LYS A 76 20.72 4.35 12.98
N ALA A 77 21.17 5.33 13.76
CA ALA A 77 20.79 5.46 15.16
C ALA A 77 19.27 5.62 15.31
N LEU A 78 18.63 6.45 14.46
CA LEU A 78 17.17 6.63 14.49
C LEU A 78 16.41 5.34 14.15
N VAL A 79 16.90 4.56 13.18
CA VAL A 79 16.27 3.29 12.80
C VAL A 79 16.40 2.25 13.91
N GLU A 80 17.59 2.11 14.50
CA GLU A 80 17.84 1.21 15.65
C GLU A 80 16.96 1.59 16.85
N TYR A 81 16.87 2.87 17.19
CA TYR A 81 15.99 3.36 18.26
C TYR A 81 14.49 3.09 17.95
N GLY A 82 14.08 3.22 16.69
CA GLY A 82 12.72 2.87 16.27
C GLY A 82 12.38 1.39 16.51
N LEU A 83 13.33 0.48 16.27
CA LEU A 83 13.18 -0.94 16.58
C LEU A 83 13.09 -1.20 18.07
N GLU A 84 13.97 -0.59 18.87
CA GLU A 84 13.95 -0.73 20.34
C GLU A 84 12.60 -0.32 20.93
N LEU A 85 11.98 0.76 20.40
CA LEU A 85 10.64 1.18 20.81
C LEU A 85 9.56 0.16 20.47
N ALA A 86 9.70 -0.56 19.36
CA ALA A 86 8.75 -1.57 18.92
C ALA A 86 8.91 -2.87 19.73
N GLU A 87 10.15 -3.31 19.95
CA GLU A 87 10.44 -4.44 20.83
C GLU A 87 9.89 -4.21 22.24
N ALA A 88 10.04 -3.00 22.78
CA ALA A 88 9.46 -2.62 24.07
C ALA A 88 7.92 -2.67 24.11
N ARG A 89 7.26 -2.72 22.94
CA ARG A 89 5.80 -2.84 22.78
C ARG A 89 5.35 -4.23 22.33
N ASP A 90 6.27 -5.19 22.22
CA ASP A 90 6.01 -6.52 21.67
C ASP A 90 5.53 -6.47 20.20
N GLU A 91 6.02 -5.49 19.44
CA GLU A 91 5.74 -5.30 18.01
C GLU A 91 6.98 -5.70 17.18
N ASP A 92 6.81 -6.56 16.17
CA ASP A 92 7.87 -6.89 15.22
C ASP A 92 7.76 -5.99 13.98
N LEU A 93 8.66 -5.00 13.87
CA LEU A 93 8.77 -4.14 12.70
C LEU A 93 9.77 -4.66 11.66
N THR A 94 10.50 -5.74 11.96
CA THR A 94 11.60 -6.21 11.09
C THR A 94 11.09 -6.67 9.73
N ASP A 95 9.82 -7.07 9.65
CA ASP A 95 9.14 -7.43 8.40
C ASP A 95 8.49 -6.27 7.65
N GLN A 96 8.42 -5.08 8.23
CA GLN A 96 7.82 -3.91 7.59
C GLN A 96 8.68 -3.38 6.44
N ILE A 97 8.01 -3.04 5.33
CA ILE A 97 8.66 -2.51 4.12
C ILE A 97 9.42 -1.21 4.43
N SER A 98 8.79 -0.31 5.18
CA SER A 98 9.34 0.99 5.55
C SER A 98 10.65 0.84 6.32
N TYR A 99 10.71 -0.10 7.28
CA TYR A 99 11.93 -0.48 7.99
C TYR A 99 13.00 -1.02 7.04
N LYS A 100 12.70 -2.09 6.30
CA LYS A 100 13.70 -2.77 5.44
C LYS A 100 14.32 -1.81 4.43
N LYS A 101 13.49 -0.97 3.78
CA LYS A 101 13.94 0.03 2.80
C LYS A 101 14.73 1.17 3.46
N SER A 102 14.33 1.62 4.65
CA SER A 102 15.08 2.61 5.43
C SER A 102 16.46 2.10 5.82
N TRP A 103 16.53 0.85 6.30
CA TRP A 103 17.78 0.21 6.68
C TRP A 103 18.73 0.04 5.48
N LEU A 104 18.21 -0.35 4.31
CA LEU A 104 19.02 -0.43 3.08
C LEU A 104 19.59 0.93 2.67
N ALA A 105 18.79 2.00 2.76
CA ALA A 105 19.27 3.36 2.49
C ALA A 105 20.39 3.76 3.46
N VAL A 106 20.25 3.43 4.75
CA VAL A 106 21.29 3.64 5.78
C VAL A 106 22.59 2.92 5.43
N GLN A 107 22.52 1.62 5.11
CA GLN A 107 23.71 0.82 4.78
C GLN A 107 24.44 1.38 3.55
N ARG A 108 23.67 1.80 2.53
CA ARG A 108 24.20 2.44 1.32
C ARG A 108 24.97 3.71 1.64
N LEU A 109 24.40 4.60 2.47
CA LEU A 109 25.03 5.86 2.87
C LEU A 109 26.31 5.64 3.68
N LEU A 110 26.37 4.59 4.50
CA LEU A 110 27.52 4.27 5.34
C LEU A 110 28.67 3.57 4.59
N GLY A 111 28.56 3.36 3.28
CA GLY A 111 29.61 2.71 2.49
C GLY A 111 29.79 1.22 2.81
N ASN A 112 28.89 0.62 3.60
CA ASN A 112 28.81 -0.83 3.81
C ASN A 112 28.23 -1.50 2.56
N ARG A 113 29.03 -1.53 1.49
CA ARG A 113 28.85 -2.46 0.38
C ARG A 113 29.21 -3.87 0.85
N GLY A 114 28.36 -4.44 1.72
CA GLY A 114 28.39 -5.89 1.94
C GLY A 114 28.16 -6.58 0.60
N GLN A 115 28.70 -7.78 0.42
CA GLN A 115 28.60 -8.61 -0.79
C GLN A 115 27.15 -9.01 -1.21
N ASN A 116 26.14 -8.29 -0.74
CA ASN A 116 24.74 -8.31 -1.17
C ASN A 116 24.37 -7.04 -1.96
N ASP A 117 25.30 -6.50 -2.75
CA ASP A 117 25.13 -5.33 -3.63
C ASP A 117 24.12 -5.58 -4.79
N ASN A 118 23.22 -6.57 -4.64
CA ASN A 118 22.22 -6.95 -5.64
C ASN A 118 20.87 -7.40 -5.06
N GLN A 119 20.56 -7.03 -3.82
CA GLN A 119 19.17 -6.95 -3.39
C GLN A 119 18.82 -5.49 -3.10
N GLU A 120 18.67 -4.71 -4.18
CA GLU A 120 17.45 -3.90 -4.22
C GLU A 120 16.34 -4.87 -3.79
N ILE A 121 15.54 -4.54 -2.77
CA ILE A 121 14.20 -5.14 -2.68
C ILE A 121 13.59 -4.78 -4.02
N THR A 122 13.64 -5.72 -4.96
CA THR A 122 13.29 -5.50 -6.35
C THR A 122 11.80 -5.15 -6.37
N GLU A 123 11.30 -4.60 -7.48
CA GLU A 123 9.84 -4.65 -7.71
C GLU A 123 9.33 -6.06 -7.40
N GLU A 124 10.07 -7.10 -7.80
CA GLU A 124 9.84 -8.51 -7.44
C GLU A 124 9.68 -8.79 -5.94
N ASP A 125 10.45 -8.16 -5.06
CA ASP A 125 10.33 -8.36 -3.61
C ASP A 125 9.17 -7.56 -2.99
N PHE A 126 8.87 -6.37 -3.52
CA PHE A 126 7.64 -5.64 -3.18
C PHE A 126 6.39 -6.39 -3.65
N LEU A 127 6.44 -6.92 -4.86
CA LEU A 127 5.41 -7.76 -5.47
C LEU A 127 5.24 -9.05 -4.68
N LYS A 128 6.32 -9.75 -4.34
CA LYS A 128 6.24 -10.91 -3.44
C LYS A 128 5.52 -10.58 -2.14
N GLN A 129 5.62 -9.35 -1.63
CA GLN A 129 4.92 -8.92 -0.43
C GLN A 129 3.47 -8.48 -0.69
N ILE A 130 3.15 -7.87 -1.84
CA ILE A 130 1.75 -7.72 -2.28
C ILE A 130 1.08 -9.09 -2.42
N PHE A 131 1.79 -10.07 -2.95
CA PHE A 131 1.24 -11.37 -3.34
C PHE A 131 1.27 -12.45 -2.24
N LYS A 132 2.16 -12.38 -1.24
CA LYS A 132 2.33 -13.44 -0.21
C LYS A 132 1.19 -13.58 0.80
N ASP A 133 0.42 -12.53 1.07
CA ASP A 133 -0.42 -12.48 2.30
C ASP A 133 -1.92 -12.64 2.06
N ILE A 134 -2.37 -12.96 0.85
CA ILE A 134 -3.81 -13.09 0.60
C ILE A 134 -4.27 -14.51 0.95
N ARG A 135 -5.00 -14.63 2.06
CA ARG A 135 -5.66 -15.88 2.47
C ARG A 135 -7.05 -15.97 1.84
N PHE A 136 -7.11 -16.32 0.57
CA PHE A 136 -8.36 -16.43 -0.19
C PHE A 136 -9.34 -17.41 0.45
N GLU A 137 -8.86 -18.46 1.12
CA GLU A 137 -9.65 -19.43 1.86
C GLU A 137 -10.50 -18.82 2.99
N LYS A 138 -10.17 -17.60 3.44
CA LYS A 138 -10.95 -16.86 4.44
C LYS A 138 -12.03 -15.96 3.86
N LEU A 139 -12.12 -15.84 2.53
CA LEU A 139 -13.17 -15.02 1.93
C LEU A 139 -14.55 -15.58 2.30
N PRO A 140 -15.49 -14.75 2.77
CA PRO A 140 -16.85 -15.16 3.12
C PRO A 140 -17.72 -15.33 1.85
N ILE A 141 -17.28 -16.19 0.95
CA ILE A 141 -17.89 -16.49 -0.35
C ILE A 141 -17.98 -18.01 -0.55
N GLU A 142 -18.62 -18.46 -1.64
CA GLU A 142 -18.74 -19.89 -1.93
C GLU A 142 -17.36 -20.55 -2.09
N SER A 143 -17.09 -21.60 -1.31
CA SER A 143 -15.76 -22.26 -1.28
C SER A 143 -15.34 -22.84 -2.64
N SER A 144 -16.30 -23.18 -3.50
CA SER A 144 -16.05 -23.69 -4.86
C SER A 144 -15.45 -22.63 -5.79
N LEU A 145 -15.63 -21.34 -5.48
CA LEU A 145 -15.12 -20.21 -6.26
C LEU A 145 -13.66 -19.87 -5.90
N ILE A 146 -13.20 -20.22 -4.69
CA ILE A 146 -11.85 -19.91 -4.20
C ILE A 146 -10.75 -20.39 -5.15
N PRO A 147 -10.73 -21.66 -5.63
CA PRO A 147 -9.66 -22.13 -6.50
C PRO A 147 -9.61 -21.37 -7.84
N VAL A 148 -10.77 -20.91 -8.34
CA VAL A 148 -10.84 -20.12 -9.59
C VAL A 148 -10.25 -18.73 -9.38
N ILE A 149 -10.55 -18.10 -8.24
CA ILE A 149 -9.99 -16.80 -7.86
C ILE A 149 -8.47 -16.91 -7.68
N GLU A 150 -7.99 -17.92 -6.96
CA GLU A 150 -6.55 -18.16 -6.75
C GLU A 150 -5.83 -18.39 -8.08
N GLN A 151 -6.39 -19.21 -8.97
CA GLN A 151 -5.83 -19.44 -10.29
C GLN A 151 -5.73 -18.14 -11.11
N ARG A 152 -6.78 -17.30 -11.08
CA ARG A 152 -6.80 -16.00 -11.75
C ARG A 152 -5.80 -15.03 -11.14
N PHE A 153 -5.62 -15.06 -9.81
CA PHE A 153 -4.63 -14.25 -9.15
C PHE A 153 -3.21 -14.65 -9.55
N GLN A 154 -2.90 -15.95 -9.56
CA GLN A 154 -1.62 -16.47 -10.06
C GLN A 154 -1.37 -16.10 -11.54
N GLU A 155 -2.42 -16.07 -12.37
CA GLU A 155 -2.33 -15.58 -13.75
C GLU A 155 -2.03 -14.08 -13.79
N THR A 156 -2.66 -13.31 -12.91
CA THR A 156 -2.43 -11.86 -12.75
C THR A 156 -0.97 -11.58 -12.38
N GLU A 157 -0.40 -12.32 -11.43
CA GLU A 157 1.00 -12.22 -11.03
C GLU A 157 1.94 -12.52 -12.20
N LYS A 158 1.68 -13.58 -12.96
CA LYS A 158 2.47 -13.93 -14.16
C LYS A 158 2.42 -12.82 -15.21
N CYS A 159 1.23 -12.26 -15.47
CA CYS A 159 1.08 -11.14 -16.38
C CYS A 159 1.87 -9.93 -15.91
N PHE A 160 1.75 -9.58 -14.63
CA PHE A 160 2.47 -8.45 -14.05
C PHE A 160 4.00 -8.64 -14.19
N ASN A 161 4.53 -9.78 -13.75
CA ASN A 161 5.97 -10.06 -13.78
C ASN A 161 6.54 -10.13 -15.20
N ALA A 162 5.71 -10.43 -16.20
CA ALA A 162 6.07 -10.42 -17.61
C ALA A 162 5.93 -9.03 -18.29
N GLY A 163 5.53 -7.99 -17.54
CA GLY A 163 5.27 -6.65 -18.08
C GLY A 163 3.96 -6.54 -18.90
N ALA A 164 3.08 -7.54 -18.83
CA ALA A 164 1.77 -7.54 -19.47
C ALA A 164 0.74 -6.75 -18.62
N ASN A 165 1.03 -5.47 -18.42
CA ASN A 165 0.34 -4.58 -17.47
C ASN A 165 -1.17 -4.49 -17.72
N LEU A 166 -1.59 -4.34 -18.98
CA LEU A 166 -3.01 -4.30 -19.35
C LEU A 166 -3.74 -5.58 -18.91
N SER A 167 -3.14 -6.75 -19.15
CA SER A 167 -3.72 -8.03 -18.74
C SER A 167 -3.81 -8.15 -17.22
N ALA A 168 -2.77 -7.74 -16.50
CA ALA A 168 -2.77 -7.74 -15.03
C ALA A 168 -3.88 -6.85 -14.46
N VAL A 169 -4.08 -5.65 -15.02
CA VAL A 169 -5.17 -4.73 -14.64
C VAL A 169 -6.54 -5.33 -14.91
N ILE A 170 -6.75 -5.91 -16.09
CA ILE A 170 -8.03 -6.53 -16.47
C ILE A 170 -8.37 -7.70 -15.55
N LEU A 171 -7.41 -8.59 -15.31
CA LEU A 171 -7.59 -9.74 -14.43
C LEU A 171 -7.86 -9.28 -12.99
N SER A 172 -7.16 -8.24 -12.52
CA SER A 172 -7.39 -7.66 -11.19
C SER A 172 -8.83 -7.16 -11.02
N GLY A 173 -9.34 -6.42 -12.00
CA GLY A 173 -10.73 -5.96 -12.00
C GLY A 173 -11.74 -7.12 -12.10
N SER A 174 -11.40 -8.18 -12.82
CA SER A 174 -12.23 -9.39 -12.92
C SER A 174 -12.31 -10.16 -11.59
N ILE A 175 -11.19 -10.27 -10.86
CA ILE A 175 -11.15 -10.92 -9.55
C ILE A 175 -11.98 -10.12 -8.55
N LEU A 176 -11.83 -8.79 -8.52
CA LEU A 176 -12.63 -7.93 -7.65
C LEU A 176 -14.14 -8.11 -7.90
N GLU A 177 -14.56 -8.14 -9.16
CA GLU A 177 -15.96 -8.39 -9.54
C GLU A 177 -16.45 -9.75 -9.05
N ALA A 178 -15.66 -10.82 -9.22
CA ALA A 178 -16.01 -12.15 -8.76
C ALA A 178 -16.12 -12.25 -7.23
N VAL A 179 -15.19 -11.64 -6.49
CA VAL A 179 -15.21 -11.61 -5.02
C VAL A 179 -16.45 -10.86 -4.52
N LEU A 180 -16.76 -9.69 -5.09
CA LEU A 180 -17.92 -8.90 -4.66
C LEU A 180 -19.25 -9.57 -5.04
N LEU A 181 -19.32 -10.23 -6.20
CA LEU A 181 -20.48 -11.06 -6.57
C LEU A 181 -20.66 -12.20 -5.58
N GLY A 182 -19.60 -12.97 -5.30
CA GLY A 182 -19.64 -14.07 -4.33
C GLY A 182 -20.06 -13.61 -2.94
N LEU A 183 -19.54 -12.46 -2.50
CA LEU A 183 -19.92 -11.84 -1.21
C LEU A 183 -21.41 -11.47 -1.19
N SER A 184 -21.91 -10.90 -2.27
CA SER A 184 -23.32 -10.52 -2.42
C SER A 184 -24.24 -11.76 -2.42
N GLN A 185 -23.82 -12.83 -3.08
CA GLN A 185 -24.54 -14.11 -3.15
C GLN A 185 -24.56 -14.85 -1.81
N ALA A 186 -23.48 -14.79 -1.03
CA ALA A 186 -23.43 -15.31 0.34
C ALA A 186 -24.29 -14.48 1.31
N ASN A 187 -24.50 -13.20 1.02
CA ASN A 187 -25.21 -12.25 1.90
C ASN A 187 -26.43 -11.57 1.22
N PRO A 188 -27.36 -12.33 0.60
CA PRO A 188 -28.33 -11.77 -0.34
C PRO A 188 -29.33 -10.81 0.31
N LYS A 189 -29.71 -11.06 1.57
CA LYS A 189 -30.65 -10.20 2.30
C LYS A 189 -30.05 -8.84 2.62
N LEU A 190 -28.77 -8.80 2.97
CA LEU A 190 -28.07 -7.57 3.32
C LEU A 190 -27.85 -6.71 2.08
N PHE A 191 -27.32 -7.32 1.01
CA PHE A 191 -26.99 -6.62 -0.22
C PHE A 191 -28.23 -6.14 -0.99
N ASN A 192 -29.29 -6.92 -1.09
CA ASN A 192 -30.51 -6.49 -1.79
C ASN A 192 -31.32 -5.42 -1.04
N LYS A 193 -31.08 -5.23 0.26
CA LYS A 193 -31.76 -4.20 1.07
C LYS A 193 -31.03 -2.87 1.10
N ALA A 194 -29.78 -2.82 0.65
CA ALA A 194 -28.99 -1.59 0.58
C ALA A 194 -29.70 -0.54 -0.29
N ALA A 195 -29.61 0.73 0.11
CA ALA A 195 -30.19 1.84 -0.64
C ALA A 195 -29.55 2.02 -2.02
N SER A 196 -28.26 1.69 -2.13
CA SER A 196 -27.51 1.68 -3.37
C SER A 196 -27.75 0.44 -4.26
N ALA A 197 -28.56 -0.53 -3.81
CA ALA A 197 -28.88 -1.71 -4.61
C ALA A 197 -29.61 -1.31 -5.92
N PRO A 198 -29.11 -1.76 -7.08
CA PRO A 198 -29.61 -1.30 -8.36
C PRO A 198 -31.01 -1.85 -8.67
N LYS A 199 -31.81 -0.98 -9.29
CA LYS A 199 -33.16 -1.29 -9.77
C LYS A 199 -33.21 -1.22 -11.28
N THR A 200 -34.14 -1.98 -11.86
CA THR A 200 -34.48 -1.88 -13.28
C THR A 200 -35.15 -0.54 -13.57
N ARG A 201 -35.30 -0.17 -14.85
CA ARG A 201 -36.06 1.02 -15.27
C ARG A 201 -37.51 1.01 -14.78
N GLN A 202 -38.06 -0.17 -14.48
CA GLN A 202 -39.42 -0.36 -13.96
C GLN A 202 -39.48 -0.31 -12.42
N GLY A 203 -38.36 -0.09 -11.74
CA GLY A 203 -38.28 0.00 -10.28
C GLY A 203 -38.10 -1.34 -9.56
N ASN A 204 -38.12 -2.46 -10.28
CA ASN A 204 -37.89 -3.80 -9.70
C ASN A 204 -36.41 -4.00 -9.34
N ALA A 205 -36.11 -4.70 -8.26
CA ALA A 205 -34.74 -5.06 -7.89
C ALA A 205 -34.08 -5.90 -9.01
N LYS A 206 -32.83 -5.58 -9.35
CA LYS A 206 -32.04 -6.41 -10.27
C LYS A 206 -31.54 -7.66 -9.57
N THR A 207 -31.48 -8.77 -10.29
CA THR A 207 -30.77 -9.98 -9.85
C THR A 207 -29.26 -9.78 -9.95
N PHE A 208 -28.45 -10.47 -9.13
CA PHE A 208 -27.01 -10.21 -9.04
C PHE A 208 -26.23 -10.41 -10.36
N ASP A 209 -26.71 -11.27 -11.27
CA ASP A 209 -26.15 -11.44 -12.62
C ASP A 209 -26.27 -10.18 -13.49
N GLN A 210 -27.18 -9.26 -13.13
CA GLN A 210 -27.41 -8.00 -13.85
C GLN A 210 -26.68 -6.82 -13.22
N TRP A 211 -25.99 -7.03 -12.10
CA TRP A 211 -25.24 -5.99 -11.42
C TRP A 211 -23.89 -5.79 -12.11
N LYS A 212 -23.47 -4.53 -12.21
CA LYS A 212 -22.14 -4.15 -12.70
C LYS A 212 -21.18 -4.00 -11.53
N LEU A 213 -19.87 -4.11 -11.79
CA LEU A 213 -18.83 -3.85 -10.77
C LEU A 213 -19.04 -2.53 -10.01
N ALA A 214 -19.46 -1.46 -10.70
CA ALA A 214 -19.77 -0.18 -10.05
C ALA A 214 -20.87 -0.29 -8.98
N GLU A 215 -21.90 -1.09 -9.25
CA GLU A 215 -23.05 -1.30 -8.36
C GLU A 215 -22.61 -2.18 -7.17
N PHE A 216 -21.81 -3.22 -7.43
CA PHE A 216 -21.20 -4.02 -6.38
C PHE A 216 -20.31 -3.22 -5.43
N VAL A 217 -19.40 -2.39 -5.96
CA VAL A 217 -18.51 -1.53 -5.14
C VAL A 217 -19.31 -0.55 -4.29
N ALA A 218 -20.37 0.05 -4.85
CA ALA A 218 -21.23 0.98 -4.13
C ALA A 218 -21.94 0.32 -2.95
N VAL A 219 -22.56 -0.85 -3.17
CA VAL A 219 -23.28 -1.60 -2.13
C VAL A 219 -22.31 -2.15 -1.08
N ALA A 220 -21.15 -2.69 -1.50
CA ALA A 220 -20.13 -3.20 -0.59
C ALA A 220 -19.60 -2.12 0.37
N HIS A 221 -19.47 -0.88 -0.11
CA HIS A 221 -19.15 0.26 0.76
C HIS A 221 -20.29 0.62 1.71
N GLU A 222 -21.54 0.63 1.24
CA GLU A 222 -22.70 0.93 2.09
C GLU A 222 -22.84 -0.07 3.25
N VAL A 223 -22.63 -1.36 2.98
CA VAL A 223 -22.66 -2.43 3.99
C VAL A 223 -21.35 -2.52 4.80
N LYS A 224 -20.42 -1.60 4.59
CA LYS A 224 -19.11 -1.47 5.26
C LYS A 224 -18.14 -2.63 5.02
N ALA A 225 -18.36 -3.44 3.97
CA ALA A 225 -17.39 -4.44 3.53
C ALA A 225 -16.18 -3.80 2.85
N LEU A 226 -16.36 -2.62 2.26
CA LEU A 226 -15.27 -1.77 1.78
C LEU A 226 -15.27 -0.43 2.52
N ARG A 227 -14.08 0.09 2.81
CA ARG A 227 -13.88 1.44 3.35
C ARG A 227 -13.84 2.48 2.21
N GLN A 228 -13.98 3.75 2.57
CA GLN A 228 -14.14 4.86 1.62
C GLN A 228 -12.96 5.05 0.65
N ASP A 229 -11.75 4.76 1.10
CA ASP A 229 -10.51 4.75 0.32
C ASP A 229 -10.53 3.63 -0.72
N VAL A 230 -10.74 2.38 -0.29
CA VAL A 230 -10.78 1.22 -1.19
C VAL A 230 -11.93 1.31 -2.17
N ARG A 231 -13.09 1.84 -1.78
CA ARG A 231 -14.19 2.15 -2.71
C ARG A 231 -13.73 3.07 -3.84
N LYS A 232 -13.10 4.21 -3.51
CA LYS A 232 -12.63 5.18 -4.50
C LYS A 232 -11.64 4.55 -5.47
N PHE A 233 -10.68 3.77 -4.96
CA PHE A 233 -9.71 3.12 -5.83
C PHE A 233 -10.31 1.96 -6.64
N SER A 234 -11.29 1.24 -6.10
CA SER A 234 -12.02 0.20 -6.82
C SER A 234 -12.80 0.75 -8.01
N ASP A 235 -13.35 1.97 -7.90
CA ASP A 235 -13.96 2.68 -9.03
C ASP A 235 -12.94 2.92 -10.16
N HIS A 236 -11.69 3.26 -9.83
CA HIS A 236 -10.63 3.47 -10.83
C HIS A 236 -10.16 2.15 -11.43
N LEU A 237 -9.98 1.11 -10.62
CA LEU A 237 -9.66 -0.25 -11.10
C LEU A 237 -10.70 -0.74 -12.11
N ARG A 238 -11.99 -0.53 -11.83
CA ARG A 238 -13.08 -0.82 -12.77
C ARG A 238 -12.88 -0.08 -14.09
N ASP A 239 -12.60 1.22 -14.02
CA ASP A 239 -12.45 2.05 -15.21
C ASP A 239 -11.26 1.59 -16.06
N PHE A 240 -10.15 1.22 -15.43
CA PHE A 240 -8.98 0.66 -16.13
C PHE A 240 -9.24 -0.73 -16.73
N ARG A 241 -10.01 -1.59 -16.04
CA ARG A 241 -10.45 -2.89 -16.58
C ARG A 241 -11.24 -2.74 -17.88
N ASN A 242 -11.99 -1.64 -18.07
CA ASN A 242 -12.76 -1.40 -19.29
C ASN A 242 -11.89 -1.20 -20.53
N TYR A 243 -10.58 -0.98 -20.39
CA TYR A 243 -9.63 -0.99 -21.51
C TYR A 243 -9.40 -2.38 -22.12
N ILE A 244 -10.07 -3.43 -21.61
CA ILE A 244 -10.27 -4.68 -22.36
C ILE A 244 -10.90 -4.43 -23.75
N HIS A 245 -11.66 -3.35 -23.92
CA HIS A 245 -12.22 -2.95 -25.20
C HIS A 245 -11.23 -2.05 -25.97
N PRO A 246 -10.65 -2.51 -27.11
CA PRO A 246 -9.61 -1.75 -27.80
C PRO A 246 -10.04 -0.36 -28.29
N PHE A 247 -11.31 -0.20 -28.71
CA PHE A 247 -11.84 1.10 -29.10
C PHE A 247 -11.91 2.09 -27.94
N GLN A 248 -12.20 1.61 -26.72
CA GLN A 248 -12.21 2.46 -25.53
C GLN A 248 -10.78 2.87 -25.14
N GLN A 249 -9.83 1.94 -25.22
CA GLN A 249 -8.41 2.24 -25.03
C GLN A 249 -7.93 3.30 -26.03
N MET A 250 -8.20 3.09 -27.33
CA MET A 250 -7.85 4.03 -28.40
C MET A 250 -8.46 5.43 -28.18
N ALA A 251 -9.75 5.50 -27.84
CA ALA A 251 -10.43 6.78 -27.61
C ALA A 251 -9.85 7.55 -26.40
N SER A 252 -9.37 6.83 -25.38
CA SER A 252 -8.75 7.44 -24.20
C SER A 252 -7.28 7.82 -24.39
N GLY A 253 -6.58 7.19 -25.35
CA GLY A 253 -5.13 7.32 -25.51
C GLY A 253 -4.30 6.76 -24.36
N PHE A 254 -4.93 6.04 -23.41
CA PHE A 254 -4.30 5.52 -22.22
C PHE A 254 -3.86 4.07 -22.41
N THR A 255 -2.66 3.74 -21.95
CA THR A 255 -2.17 2.35 -21.87
C THR A 255 -1.58 2.14 -20.48
N PRO A 256 -2.05 1.15 -19.71
CA PRO A 256 -1.49 0.86 -18.40
C PRO A 256 0.01 0.55 -18.47
N ASP A 257 0.77 1.21 -17.61
CA ASP A 257 2.18 0.91 -17.36
C ASP A 257 2.34 0.05 -16.10
N ASN A 258 3.58 -0.23 -15.73
CA ASN A 258 3.90 -1.09 -14.58
C ASN A 258 3.31 -0.51 -13.28
N HIS A 259 3.43 0.81 -13.11
CA HIS A 259 2.93 1.50 -11.93
C HIS A 259 1.39 1.47 -11.85
N THR A 260 0.71 1.59 -12.97
CA THR A 260 -0.75 1.43 -13.05
C THR A 260 -1.16 0.04 -12.59
N ALA A 261 -0.49 -1.01 -13.06
CA ALA A 261 -0.77 -2.38 -12.69
C ALA A 261 -0.46 -2.66 -11.21
N GLU A 262 0.61 -2.06 -10.68
CA GLU A 262 1.04 -2.15 -9.29
C GLU A 262 -0.03 -1.58 -8.35
N ILE A 263 -0.54 -0.37 -8.66
CA ILE A 263 -1.63 0.25 -7.93
C ILE A 263 -2.88 -0.63 -7.99
N CYS A 264 -3.25 -1.14 -9.17
CA CYS A 264 -4.42 -2.00 -9.34
C CYS A 264 -4.37 -3.27 -8.48
N LEU A 265 -3.19 -3.89 -8.38
CA LEU A 265 -2.94 -5.05 -7.54
C LEU A 265 -3.02 -4.72 -6.05
N ALA A 266 -2.46 -3.59 -5.63
CA ALA A 266 -2.55 -3.13 -4.24
C ALA A 266 -4.02 -2.88 -3.83
N VAL A 267 -4.81 -2.30 -4.74
CA VAL A 267 -6.25 -2.07 -4.54
C VAL A 267 -7.02 -3.38 -4.41
N LEU A 268 -6.72 -4.35 -5.29
CA LEU A 268 -7.31 -5.69 -5.20
C LEU A 268 -6.98 -6.36 -3.86
N LYS A 269 -5.70 -6.35 -3.45
CA LYS A 269 -5.25 -6.89 -2.16
C LYS A 269 -6.02 -6.25 -1.00
N ALA A 270 -6.06 -4.92 -0.96
CA ALA A 270 -6.73 -4.17 0.10
C ALA A 270 -8.23 -4.49 0.17
N ALA A 271 -8.91 -4.60 -0.98
CA ALA A 271 -10.31 -4.98 -1.04
C ALA A 271 -10.55 -6.39 -0.48
N ILE A 272 -9.73 -7.38 -0.87
CA ILE A 272 -9.85 -8.75 -0.36
C ILE A 272 -9.61 -8.79 1.15
N CYS A 273 -8.57 -8.13 1.66
CA CYS A 273 -8.30 -8.07 3.10
C CYS A 273 -9.47 -7.46 3.88
N GLN A 274 -10.03 -6.34 3.42
CA GLN A 274 -11.18 -5.70 4.07
C GLN A 274 -12.43 -6.58 4.05
N ILE A 275 -12.66 -7.33 2.96
CA ILE A 275 -13.78 -8.26 2.86
C ILE A 275 -13.61 -9.45 3.82
N ILE A 276 -12.39 -9.96 3.99
CA ILE A 276 -12.07 -11.00 4.98
C ILE A 276 -12.32 -10.48 6.40
N GLU A 277 -11.78 -9.30 6.75
CA GLU A 277 -12.01 -8.65 8.05
C GLU A 277 -13.50 -8.43 8.34
N TRP A 278 -14.26 -8.03 7.31
CA TRP A 278 -15.70 -7.84 7.40
C TRP A 278 -16.42 -9.16 7.63
N GLY A 279 -16.03 -10.25 6.95
CA GLY A 279 -16.56 -11.60 7.17
C GLY A 279 -16.38 -12.05 8.62
N ASP A 280 -15.15 -11.98 9.12
CA ASP A 280 -14.79 -12.35 10.50
C ASP A 280 -15.61 -11.55 11.55
N SER A 281 -15.97 -10.30 11.25
CA SER A 281 -16.73 -9.42 12.15
C SER A 281 -18.25 -9.65 12.14
N ASN A 282 -18.79 -10.33 11.13
CA ASN A 282 -20.23 -10.57 10.96
C ASN A 282 -20.63 -12.04 11.19
N GLU A 283 -19.72 -12.90 11.65
CA GLU A 283 -20.00 -14.29 12.04
C GLU A 283 -20.64 -14.45 13.45
N TYR A 284 -21.03 -13.36 14.13
CA TYR A 284 -21.68 -13.36 15.45
C TYR A 284 -23.06 -12.68 15.45
#